data_AF-A0A7C2ZLB3-F1
#
_entry.id   AF-A0A7C2ZLB3-F1
#
_cell.length_a   1.000
_cell.length_b   1.000
_cell.length_c   1.000
_cell.angle_alpha   90.00
_cell.angle_beta   90.00
_cell.angle_gamma   90.00
#
_symmetry.space_group_name_H-M   'P 1'
#
loop_
_entity.id
_entity.type
_entity.pdbx_description
1 polymer ?
#
loop_
_entity_poly.entity_id
_entity_poly.type
_entity_poly.pdbx_seq_one_letter_code
_entity_poly.pdbx_strand_id
1 'polypeptide(L)'
;MNIEKLPELVEVNVGNWRVEAVYIIDNNFKIWASKGPIKGEVLNYYRKFPIAELEVGDVIHNRNSFLLKVTEKTGVIVVTPEPYYSLIAAA
;
A
#
# COMPACT_ATOMS: atom_id res chain seq x y z
N MET A 1 -15.71 -8.43 -8.56
CA MET A 1 -14.60 -8.56 -7.59
C MET A 1 -14.99 -7.79 -6.34
N ASN A 2 -15.03 -8.44 -5.18
CA ASN A 2 -15.52 -7.80 -3.94
C ASN A 2 -14.37 -6.99 -3.31
N ILE A 3 -14.49 -5.66 -3.27
CA ILE A 3 -13.42 -4.75 -2.82
C ILE A 3 -12.95 -5.06 -1.40
N GLU A 4 -13.84 -5.58 -0.56
CA GLU A 4 -13.57 -5.95 0.84
C GLU A 4 -12.55 -7.09 0.98
N LYS A 5 -12.31 -7.90 -0.07
CA LYS A 5 -11.35 -9.02 -0.05
C LYS A 5 -9.96 -8.65 -0.57
N LEU A 6 -9.81 -7.46 -1.15
CA LEU A 6 -8.52 -6.97 -1.62
C LEU A 6 -7.46 -6.84 -0.51
N PRO A 7 -7.78 -6.42 0.73
CA PRO A 7 -6.79 -6.37 1.79
C PRO A 7 -6.22 -7.75 2.12
N GLU A 8 -7.06 -8.78 2.14
CA GLU A 8 -6.65 -10.19 2.36
C GLU A 8 -5.76 -10.70 1.21
N LEU A 9 -6.12 -10.37 -0.03
CA LEU A 9 -5.29 -10.72 -1.20
C LEU A 9 -3.93 -10.02 -1.18
N VAL A 10 -3.88 -8.78 -0.70
CA VAL A 10 -2.63 -8.05 -0.52
C VAL A 10 -1.80 -8.75 0.55
N GLU A 11 -2.38 -9.13 1.69
CA GLU A 11 -1.68 -9.89 2.75
C GLU A 11 -1.05 -11.20 2.23
N VAL A 12 -1.77 -11.97 1.40
CA VAL A 12 -1.23 -13.17 0.74
C VAL A 12 0.01 -12.85 -0.10
N ASN A 13 0.05 -11.68 -0.74
CA ASN A 13 1.18 -11.24 -1.56
C ASN A 13 2.27 -10.49 -0.77
N VAL A 14 2.00 -10.00 0.45
CA VAL A 14 3.02 -9.39 1.32
C VAL A 14 3.88 -10.46 2.01
N GLY A 15 3.41 -11.71 2.15
CA GLY A 15 4.14 -12.80 2.81
C GLY A 15 4.05 -12.75 4.33
N ASN A 16 5.08 -13.21 5.06
CA ASN A 16 5.15 -13.26 6.54
C ASN A 16 5.26 -11.89 7.25
N TRP A 17 4.97 -10.81 6.54
CA TRP A 17 5.25 -9.46 7.02
C TRP A 17 4.13 -9.02 7.96
N ARG A 18 4.51 -8.53 9.15
CA ARG A 18 3.53 -7.95 10.07
C ARG A 18 2.98 -6.67 9.45
N VAL A 19 1.73 -6.68 9.04
CA VAL A 19 1.06 -5.50 8.50
C VAL A 19 0.47 -4.68 9.65
N GLU A 20 0.79 -3.39 9.69
CA GLU A 20 0.24 -2.46 10.66
C GLU A 20 -1.03 -1.79 10.12
N ALA A 21 -1.03 -1.39 8.85
CA ALA A 21 -2.20 -0.83 8.20
C ALA A 21 -2.22 -1.11 6.69
N VAL A 22 -3.42 -1.17 6.12
CA VAL A 22 -3.68 -1.29 4.68
C VAL A 22 -4.73 -0.27 4.29
N TYR A 23 -4.53 0.45 3.19
CA TYR A 23 -5.51 1.38 2.62
C TYR A 23 -5.74 1.05 1.15
N ILE A 24 -7.00 0.82 0.77
CA ILE A 24 -7.41 0.75 -0.64
C ILE A 24 -7.84 2.13 -1.06
N ILE A 25 -7.19 2.65 -2.08
CA ILE A 25 -7.41 4.01 -2.57
C ILE A 25 -7.74 4.00 -4.06
N ASP A 26 -8.52 4.98 -4.51
CA ASP A 26 -8.66 5.26 -5.94
C ASP A 26 -7.65 6.30 -6.43
N ASN A 27 -7.74 6.62 -7.74
CA ASN A 27 -6.87 7.61 -8.38
C ASN A 27 -6.95 9.03 -7.75
N ASN A 28 -7.98 9.33 -6.97
CA ASN A 28 -8.14 10.61 -6.26
C ASN A 28 -7.72 10.52 -4.78
N PHE A 29 -7.06 9.42 -4.37
CA PHE A 29 -6.72 9.14 -2.98
C PHE A 29 -7.93 9.05 -2.04
N LYS A 30 -9.12 8.76 -2.57
CA LYS A 30 -10.28 8.41 -1.73
C LYS A 30 -10.06 7.01 -1.19
N ILE A 31 -10.14 6.87 0.14
CA ILE A 31 -10.03 5.57 0.81
C ILE A 31 -11.37 4.85 0.70
N TRP A 32 -11.38 3.70 0.05
CA TRP A 32 -12.55 2.84 -0.10
C TRP A 32 -12.65 1.80 1.03
N ALA A 33 -11.51 1.32 1.49
CA ALA A 33 -11.41 0.40 2.61
C ALA A 33 -10.08 0.63 3.35
N SER A 34 -10.08 0.40 4.64
CA SER A 34 -8.87 0.45 5.47
C SER A 34 -8.88 -0.61 6.56
N LYS A 35 -7.70 -1.15 6.86
CA LYS A 35 -7.43 -1.99 8.03
C LYS A 35 -6.32 -1.32 8.84
N GLY A 36 -6.47 -1.25 10.16
CA GLY A 36 -5.51 -0.56 11.03
C GLY A 36 -5.70 0.96 11.11
N PRO A 37 -4.85 1.66 11.90
CA PRO A 37 -4.97 3.10 12.10
C PRO A 37 -4.65 3.88 10.83
N ILE A 38 -5.33 5.02 10.61
CA ILE A 38 -5.04 5.92 9.49
C ILE A 38 -3.80 6.76 9.80
N LYS A 39 -2.74 6.60 9.00
CA LYS A 39 -1.51 7.39 9.10
C LYS A 39 -1.51 8.51 8.06
N GLY A 40 -1.97 9.69 8.46
CA GLY A 40 -2.12 10.84 7.55
C GLY A 40 -0.81 11.25 6.85
N GLU A 41 0.33 11.13 7.53
CA GLU A 41 1.66 11.40 6.96
C GLU A 41 2.02 10.47 5.79
N VAL A 42 1.66 9.19 5.88
CA VAL A 42 1.90 8.19 4.83
C VAL A 42 1.04 8.52 3.61
N LEU A 43 -0.24 8.80 3.83
CA LEU A 43 -1.16 9.19 2.75
C LEU A 43 -0.70 10.47 2.04
N ASN A 44 -0.26 11.47 2.82
CA ASN A 44 0.24 12.74 2.28
C ASN A 44 1.53 12.56 1.46
N TYR A 45 2.40 11.62 1.85
CA TYR A 45 3.57 11.28 1.03
C TYR A 45 3.14 10.73 -0.34
N TYR A 46 2.24 9.73 -0.35
CA TYR A 46 1.85 9.08 -1.60
C TYR A 46 1.01 9.95 -2.52
N ARG A 47 0.27 10.95 -1.99
CA ARG A 47 -0.48 11.94 -2.79
C ARG A 47 0.36 12.70 -3.83
N LYS A 48 1.69 12.68 -3.70
CA LYS A 48 2.61 13.27 -4.67
C LYS A 48 2.71 12.46 -5.98
N PHE A 49 2.26 11.20 -5.95
CA PHE A 49 2.34 10.29 -7.09
C PHE A 49 0.94 10.12 -7.71
N PRO A 50 0.77 10.47 -9.00
CA PRO A 50 -0.49 10.25 -9.70
C PRO A 50 -0.69 8.75 -9.97
N ILE A 51 -1.60 8.11 -9.22
CA ILE A 51 -1.89 6.67 -9.34
C ILE A 51 -2.39 6.29 -10.74
N ALA A 52 -2.99 7.23 -11.47
CA ALA A 52 -3.46 7.02 -12.84
C ALA A 52 -2.33 6.86 -13.86
N GLU A 53 -1.12 7.31 -13.54
CA GLU A 53 0.07 7.22 -14.41
C GLU A 53 0.91 5.96 -14.14
N LEU A 54 0.57 5.19 -13.09
CA LEU A 54 1.24 3.94 -12.74
C LEU A 54 0.63 2.76 -13.51
N GLU A 55 1.48 1.85 -13.95
CA GLU A 55 1.05 0.58 -14.53
C GLU A 55 0.63 -0.41 -13.43
N VAL A 56 -0.31 -1.31 -13.74
CA VAL A 56 -0.70 -2.36 -12.79
C VAL A 56 0.50 -3.24 -12.47
N GLY A 57 0.81 -3.35 -11.18
CA GLY A 57 2.02 -4.03 -10.68
C GLY A 57 3.11 -3.07 -10.21
N ASP A 58 3.06 -1.78 -10.55
CA ASP A 58 4.04 -0.79 -10.09
C ASP A 58 4.03 -0.64 -8.57
N VAL A 59 5.23 -0.51 -8.00
CA VAL A 59 5.45 -0.34 -6.56
C VAL A 59 6.29 0.89 -6.27
N ILE A 60 5.81 1.73 -5.34
CA ILE A 60 6.56 2.87 -4.81
C ILE A 60 6.79 2.64 -3.32
N HIS A 61 8.05 2.59 -2.91
CA HIS A 61 8.43 2.38 -1.50
C HIS A 61 8.73 3.69 -0.78
N ASN A 62 8.41 3.74 0.51
CA ASN A 62 8.86 4.79 1.42
C ASN A 62 9.00 4.26 2.86
N ARG A 63 10.24 4.18 3.34
CA ARG A 63 10.62 3.75 4.69
C ARG A 63 10.00 2.42 5.11
N ASN A 64 8.86 2.45 5.78
CA ASN A 64 8.10 1.30 6.32
C ASN A 64 6.72 1.19 5.64
N SER A 65 6.60 1.65 4.41
CA SER A 65 5.36 1.59 3.66
C SER A 65 5.63 1.44 2.17
N PHE A 66 4.63 0.99 1.43
CA PHE A 66 4.65 1.01 -0.03
C PHE A 66 3.26 1.24 -0.59
N LEU A 67 3.20 1.78 -1.82
CA LEU A 67 2.03 1.83 -2.67
C LEU A 67 2.20 0.81 -3.80
N LEU A 68 1.22 -0.06 -4.00
CA LEU A 68 1.13 -1.00 -5.12
C LEU A 68 -0.08 -0.66 -5.98
N LYS A 69 0.10 -0.48 -7.28
CA LYS A 69 -1.03 -0.38 -8.22
C LYS A 69 -1.61 -1.77 -8.47
N VAL A 70 -2.87 -2.00 -8.07
CA VAL A 70 -3.52 -3.31 -8.17
C VAL A 70 -4.55 -3.41 -9.29
N THR A 71 -5.12 -2.28 -9.70
CA THR A 71 -6.00 -2.18 -10.88
C THR A 71 -5.84 -0.82 -11.54
N GLU A 72 -6.34 -0.65 -12.77
CA GLU A 72 -6.41 0.63 -13.50
C GLU A 72 -6.93 1.82 -12.66
N LYS A 73 -7.79 1.55 -11.67
CA LYS A 73 -8.47 2.61 -10.89
C LYS A 73 -8.10 2.63 -9.41
N THR A 74 -7.35 1.65 -8.93
CA THR A 74 -7.09 1.50 -7.50
C THR A 74 -5.64 1.16 -7.19
N GLY A 75 -5.11 1.79 -6.14
CA GLY A 75 -3.87 1.42 -5.50
C GLY A 75 -4.12 0.85 -4.09
N VAL A 76 -3.14 0.15 -3.56
CA VAL A 76 -3.10 -0.29 -2.17
C VAL A 76 -1.86 0.27 -1.52
N ILE A 77 -2.04 0.98 -0.41
CA ILE A 77 -0.95 1.39 0.45
C ILE A 77 -0.88 0.41 1.61
N VAL A 78 0.31 -0.09 1.89
CA VAL A 78 0.58 -0.97 3.02
C VAL A 78 1.61 -0.30 3.92
N VAL A 79 1.38 -0.37 5.23
CA VAL A 79 2.28 0.11 6.27
C VAL A 79 2.74 -1.06 7.12
N THR A 80 4.05 -1.16 7.30
CA THR A 80 4.73 -2.13 8.15
C THR A 80 5.24 -1.45 9.42
N PRO A 81 5.39 -2.16 10.54
CA PRO A 81 5.88 -1.60 11.79
C PRO A 81 7.35 -1.19 11.71
N GLU A 82 8.15 -1.85 10.85
CA GLU A 82 9.58 -1.60 10.71
C GLU A 82 9.95 -1.17 9.28
N PRO A 83 10.99 -0.32 9.11
CA PRO A 83 11.49 0.09 7.80
C PRO A 83 12.03 -1.07 6.96
N TYR A 84 11.85 -0.97 5.64
CA TYR A 84 12.37 -1.91 4.63
C TYR A 84 13.89 -2.10 4.68
N TYR A 85 14.65 -1.15 5.24
CA TYR A 85 16.11 -1.17 5.29
C TYR A 85 16.72 -2.30 6.13
N SER A 86 15.96 -2.90 7.06
CA SER A 86 16.45 -3.95 7.95
C SER A 86 16.79 -5.26 7.24
N LEU A 87 16.32 -5.47 6.00
CA LEU A 87 16.46 -6.75 5.28
C LEU A 87 17.50 -6.74 4.16
N ILE A 88 17.84 -5.59 3.56
CA ILE A 88 18.92 -5.53 2.56
C ILE A 88 20.30 -5.70 3.24
N ALA A 89 20.42 -5.31 4.51
CA ALA A 89 21.65 -5.52 5.28
C ALA A 89 21.85 -6.97 5.78
N ALA A 90 20.90 -7.87 5.54
CA ALA A 90 20.92 -9.26 6.01
C ALA A 90 21.02 -10.31 4.88
N ALA A 91 21.24 -9.89 3.63
CA ALA A 91 21.43 -10.76 2.46
C ALA A 91 22.90 -10.87 2.07
#